data_AF-A0A8J8BZ59-F1
#
_entry.id   AF-A0A8J8BZ59-F1
#
_cell.length_a   1.000
_cell.length_b   1.000
_cell.length_c   1.000
_cell.angle_alpha   90.00
_cell.angle_beta   90.00
_cell.angle_gamma   90.00
#
_symmetry.space_group_name_H-M   'P 1'
#
loop_
_entity.id
_entity.type
_entity.pdbx_description
1 polymer ?
#
loop_
_entity_poly.entity_id
_entity_poly.type
_entity_poly.pdbx_seq_one_letter_code
_entity_poly.pdbx_strand_id
1 'polypeptide(L)'
;WFKKTGIVPYNRITNVDVGQGPFSRRLGIASLKIQTAGYSAPAGGGGVPEMKIEGVEQFEELRNVIMQFVRGKKPVAVETYEEDTSSRILEELIKIRELLEKSQR
;
A
#
# COMPACT_ATOMS: atom_id res chain seq x y z
N TRP A 1 -28.54 -3.57 -2.96
CA TRP A 1 -27.50 -2.97 -2.08
C TRP A 1 -26.14 -3.47 -2.51
N PHE A 2 -25.21 -2.58 -2.84
CA PHE A 2 -23.85 -2.97 -3.21
C PHE A 2 -23.01 -3.16 -1.95
N LYS A 3 -22.36 -4.32 -1.80
CA LYS A 3 -21.37 -4.58 -0.74
C LYS A 3 -19.99 -4.53 -1.38
N LYS A 4 -19.13 -3.63 -0.93
CA LYS A 4 -17.72 -3.56 -1.34
C LYS A 4 -16.86 -4.05 -0.18
N THR A 5 -15.90 -4.93 -0.47
CA THR A 5 -14.91 -5.42 0.50
C THR A 5 -13.54 -5.15 -0.09
N GLY A 6 -12.67 -4.47 0.65
CA GLY A 6 -11.28 -4.21 0.29
C GLY A 6 -10.37 -4.72 1.40
N ILE A 7 -9.20 -5.25 1.02
CA ILE A 7 -8.19 -5.73 1.97
C ILE A 7 -6.91 -4.97 1.68
N VAL A 8 -6.38 -4.28 2.71
CA VAL A 8 -5.12 -3.54 2.63
C VAL A 8 -4.06 -4.29 3.44
N PRO A 9 -3.01 -4.82 2.79
CA PRO A 9 -1.88 -5.40 3.48
C PRO A 9 -1.10 -4.35 4.29
N TYR A 10 -0.66 -4.69 5.51
CA TYR A 10 0.07 -3.76 6.39
C TYR A 10 1.35 -3.17 5.77
N ASN A 11 2.06 -3.96 4.97
CA ASN A 11 3.28 -3.55 4.27
C ASN A 11 3.04 -2.54 3.13
N ARG A 12 1.78 -2.25 2.77
CA ARG A 12 1.41 -1.21 1.81
C ARG A 12 0.98 0.09 2.48
N ILE A 13 0.73 0.07 3.79
CA ILE A 13 0.29 1.26 4.52
C ILE A 13 1.46 2.24 4.58
N THR A 14 1.26 3.44 4.06
CA THR A 14 2.25 4.52 4.10
C THR A 14 2.03 5.42 5.29
N ASN A 15 0.77 5.76 5.56
CA ASN A 15 0.40 6.69 6.61
C ASN A 15 -0.97 6.36 7.20
N VAL A 16 -1.14 6.71 8.47
CA VAL A 16 -2.40 6.57 9.22
C VAL A 16 -2.72 7.91 9.87
N ASP A 17 -3.71 8.62 9.32
CA ASP A 17 -4.15 9.91 9.82
C ASP A 17 -5.32 9.75 10.79
N VAL A 18 -5.30 10.56 11.84
CA VAL A 18 -6.38 10.66 12.83
C VAL A 18 -7.14 11.96 12.57
N GLY A 19 -8.45 11.85 12.35
CA GLY A 19 -9.34 12.99 12.26
C GLY A 19 -10.35 12.99 13.40
N GLN A 20 -10.36 14.06 14.20
CA GLN A 20 -11.32 14.21 15.30
C GLN A 20 -11.99 15.59 15.24
N GLY A 21 -13.30 15.60 15.00
CA GLY A 21 -14.12 16.82 15.02
C GLY A 21 -14.60 17.21 16.42
N PRO A 22 -15.25 18.38 16.58
CA PRO A 22 -15.76 18.85 17.88
C PRO A 22 -16.73 17.89 18.55
N PHE A 23 -17.67 17.32 17.79
CA PHE A 23 -18.62 16.32 18.30
C PHE A 23 -17.94 15.00 18.63
N SER A 24 -17.01 14.56 17.78
CA SER A 24 -16.21 13.35 17.99
C SER A 24 -15.40 13.45 19.28
N ARG A 25 -14.80 14.62 19.56
CA ARG A 25 -14.07 14.89 20.80
C ARG A 25 -14.96 14.79 22.05
N ARG A 26 -16.20 15.29 21.98
CA ARG A 26 -17.17 15.16 23.08
C ARG A 26 -17.58 13.72 23.34
N LEU A 27 -17.63 12.90 22.29
CA LEU A 27 -17.97 11.49 22.36
C LEU A 27 -16.75 10.58 22.58
N GLY A 28 -15.54 11.14 22.66
CA GLY A 28 -14.31 10.37 22.81
C GLY A 28 -13.93 9.53 21.57
N ILE A 29 -14.52 9.80 20.40
CA ILE A 29 -14.28 9.03 19.17
C ILE A 29 -13.43 9.82 18.17
N ALA A 30 -12.80 9.12 17.22
CA ALA A 30 -12.16 9.69 16.05
C ALA A 30 -12.34 8.80 14.81
N SER A 31 -12.01 9.34 13.64
CA SER A 31 -11.95 8.60 12.39
C SER A 31 -10.48 8.39 11.98
N LEU A 32 -10.11 7.15 11.67
CA LEU A 32 -8.80 6.80 11.13
C LEU A 32 -8.85 6.70 9.62
N LYS A 33 -7.89 7.34 8.94
CA LYS A 33 -7.72 7.27 7.49
C LYS A 33 -6.42 6.56 7.18
N ILE A 34 -6.50 5.44 6.48
CA ILE A 34 -5.35 4.63 6.11
C ILE A 34 -5.01 4.95 4.65
N GLN A 35 -3.77 5.35 4.42
CA GLN A 35 -3.21 5.61 3.10
C GLN A 35 -2.26 4.48 2.70
N THR A 36 -2.25 4.13 1.42
CA THR A 36 -1.34 3.10 0.90
C THR A 36 -0.48 3.62 -0.24
N ALA A 37 0.74 3.08 -0.35
CA ALA A 37 1.58 3.31 -1.52
C ALA A 37 1.00 2.61 -2.75
N GLY A 38 1.02 3.30 -3.90
CA GLY A 38 0.84 2.67 -5.21
C GLY A 38 -0.60 2.55 -5.72
N TYR A 39 -1.62 2.93 -4.94
CA TYR A 39 -2.96 3.09 -5.50
C TYR A 39 -3.18 4.57 -5.86
N SER A 40 -3.13 4.83 -7.17
CA SER A 40 -3.43 6.13 -7.74
C SER A 40 -4.81 6.57 -7.27
N ALA A 41 -4.88 7.72 -6.61
CA ALA A 41 -6.13 8.46 -6.47
C ALA A 41 -6.84 8.45 -7.84
N PRO A 42 -8.12 8.06 -7.93
CA PRO A 42 -8.83 8.10 -9.21
C PRO A 42 -8.67 9.50 -9.77
N ALA A 43 -8.25 9.58 -11.04
CA ALA A 43 -7.82 10.79 -11.73
C ALA A 43 -8.76 11.98 -11.43
N GLY A 44 -8.36 12.84 -10.49
CA GLY A 44 -9.27 13.85 -9.95
C GLY A 44 -8.91 14.31 -8.53
N GLY A 45 -7.68 14.81 -8.35
CA GLY A 45 -7.36 15.83 -7.34
C GLY A 45 -7.91 15.61 -5.92
N GLY A 46 -7.57 14.48 -5.29
CA GLY A 46 -7.85 14.25 -3.88
C GLY A 46 -7.66 12.78 -3.55
N GLY A 47 -6.58 12.43 -2.85
CA GLY A 47 -6.35 11.07 -2.39
C GLY A 47 -7.49 10.63 -1.48
N VAL A 48 -8.42 9.83 -2.01
CA VAL A 48 -9.40 9.15 -1.18
C VAL A 48 -8.62 8.10 -0.37
N PRO A 49 -8.71 8.08 0.96
CA PRO A 49 -8.06 7.04 1.74
C PRO A 49 -8.63 5.68 1.34
N GLU A 50 -7.76 4.72 1.05
CA GLU A 50 -8.15 3.36 0.66
C GLU A 50 -9.04 2.69 1.70
N MET A 51 -8.83 3.03 2.98
CA MET A 51 -9.66 2.55 4.07
C MET A 51 -9.91 3.67 5.08
N LYS A 52 -11.16 3.77 5.54
CA LYS A 52 -11.57 4.68 6.60
C LYS A 52 -12.28 3.88 7.69
N ILE A 53 -11.89 4.09 8.94
CA ILE A 53 -12.55 3.54 10.12
C ILE A 53 -13.15 4.72 10.88
N GLU A 54 -14.45 4.70 11.15
CA GLU A 54 -15.16 5.79 11.82
C GLU A 54 -15.57 5.38 13.23
N GLY A 55 -15.65 6.36 14.15
CA GLY A 55 -16.22 6.13 15.47
C GLY A 55 -15.33 5.32 16.42
N VAL A 56 -14.01 5.46 16.31
CA VAL A 56 -13.05 4.71 17.14
C VAL A 56 -12.82 5.46 18.45
N GLU A 57 -13.12 4.85 19.59
CA GLU A 57 -12.90 5.43 20.93
C GLU A 57 -11.43 5.46 21.34
N GLN A 58 -10.68 4.38 21.07
CA GLN A 58 -9.25 4.23 21.41
C GLN A 58 -8.37 4.38 20.18
N PHE A 59 -8.51 5.52 19.49
CA PHE A 59 -7.92 5.71 18.18
C PHE A 59 -6.38 5.82 18.20
N GLU A 60 -5.78 6.33 19.28
CA GLU A 60 -4.33 6.31 19.47
C GLU A 60 -3.78 4.89 19.61
N GLU A 61 -4.41 4.05 20.42
CA GLU A 61 -3.98 2.66 20.63
C GLU A 61 -4.08 1.88 19.33
N LEU A 62 -5.21 1.99 18.64
CA LEU A 62 -5.41 1.35 17.35
C LEU A 62 -4.38 1.83 16.32
N ARG A 63 -4.11 3.15 16.26
CA ARG A 63 -3.06 3.71 15.41
C ARG A 63 -1.70 3.09 15.75
N ASN A 64 -1.34 3.01 17.03
CA ASN A 64 -0.06 2.50 17.47
C ASN A 64 0.11 1.02 17.08
N VAL A 65 -0.92 0.20 17.32
CA VAL A 65 -0.96 -1.21 16.91
C VAL A 65 -0.76 -1.34 15.40
N ILE A 66 -1.51 -0.59 14.59
CA ILE A 66 -1.35 -0.58 13.13
C ILE A 66 0.09 -0.22 12.76
N MET A 67 0.62 0.88 13.30
CA MET A 67 1.98 1.34 13.00
C MET A 67 3.06 0.35 13.46
N GLN A 68 2.82 -0.41 14.53
CA GLN A 68 3.73 -1.47 14.98
C GLN A 68 3.80 -2.60 13.95
N PHE A 69 2.66 -3.00 13.38
CA PHE A 69 2.60 -3.99 12.29
C PHE A 69 3.19 -3.48 10.98
N VAL A 70 3.05 -2.18 10.68
CA VAL A 70 3.67 -1.55 9.51
C VAL A 70 5.19 -1.54 9.66
N ARG A 71 5.72 -1.10 10.81
CA ARG A 71 7.16 -1.01 11.09
C ARG A 71 7.85 -2.37 11.18
N GLY A 72 7.15 -3.40 11.64
CA GLY A 72 7.69 -4.75 11.78
C GLY A 72 7.75 -5.56 10.47
N LYS A 73 7.18 -5.06 9.37
CA LYS A 73 7.15 -5.75 8.08
C LYS A 73 7.94 -4.97 7.04
N LYS A 74 8.84 -5.65 6.31
CA LYS A 74 9.50 -5.06 5.15
C LYS A 74 8.44 -4.62 4.12
N PRO A 75 8.56 -3.42 3.53
CA PRO A 75 7.62 -2.95 2.51
C PRO A 75 7.64 -3.88 1.29
N VAL A 76 6.48 -4.42 0.90
CA VAL A 76 6.37 -5.43 -0.19
C VAL A 76 6.46 -4.81 -1.59
N ALA A 77 6.64 -3.51 -1.69
CA ALA A 77 6.82 -2.84 -2.98
C ALA A 77 8.06 -3.32 -3.76
N VAL A 78 9.01 -4.03 -3.13
CA VAL A 78 10.31 -4.37 -3.74
C VAL A 78 10.44 -5.85 -4.17
N GLU A 79 9.75 -6.81 -3.55
CA GLU A 79 10.19 -8.22 -3.69
C GLU A 79 9.36 -9.09 -4.67
N THR A 80 8.12 -8.75 -5.05
CA THR A 80 7.28 -9.72 -5.83
C THR A 80 7.20 -9.44 -7.33
N TYR A 81 7.39 -8.20 -7.78
CA TYR A 81 7.29 -7.86 -9.21
C TYR A 81 8.64 -7.59 -9.86
N GLU A 82 9.64 -7.11 -9.12
CA GLU A 82 10.97 -6.82 -9.67
C GLU A 82 11.83 -8.07 -9.83
N GLU A 83 11.76 -9.06 -8.93
CA GLU A 83 12.57 -10.29 -9.06
C GLU A 83 12.16 -11.14 -10.27
N ASP A 84 10.85 -11.37 -10.49
CA ASP A 84 10.35 -12.15 -11.64
C ASP A 84 10.62 -11.43 -12.97
N THR A 85 10.37 -10.11 -13.01
CA THR A 85 10.59 -9.33 -14.24
C THR A 85 12.07 -9.20 -14.56
N SER A 86 12.93 -8.95 -13.58
CA SER A 86 14.37 -8.83 -13.79
C SER A 86 14.99 -10.16 -14.24
N SER A 87 14.54 -11.28 -13.68
CA SER A 87 14.99 -12.62 -14.07
C SER A 87 14.61 -12.92 -15.52
N ARG A 88 13.37 -12.61 -15.91
CA ARG A 88 12.88 -12.79 -17.29
C ARG A 88 13.61 -11.87 -18.28
N ILE A 89 13.89 -10.63 -17.90
CA ILE A 89 14.66 -9.69 -18.74
C ILE A 89 16.08 -10.23 -18.95
N LEU A 90 16.72 -10.73 -17.89
CA LEU A 90 18.07 -11.30 -17.97
C LEU A 90 18.09 -12.51 -18.92
N GLU A 91 17.12 -13.42 -18.82
CA GLU A 91 17.00 -14.58 -19.71
C GLU A 91 16.86 -14.16 -21.18
N GLU A 92 16.02 -13.18 -21.48
CA GLU A 92 15.84 -12.69 -22.86
C GLU A 92 17.11 -12.01 -23.39
N LEU A 93 17.83 -11.23 -22.56
CA LEU A 93 19.10 -10.61 -22.94
C LEU A 93 20.19 -11.66 -23.24
N ILE A 94 20.25 -12.75 -22.48
CA ILE A 94 21.18 -13.85 -22.73
C ILE A 94 20.88 -14.50 -24.09
N LYS A 95 19.61 -14.81 -24.39
CA LYS A 95 19.21 -15.38 -25.69
C LYS A 95 19.56 -14.47 -26.86
N ILE A 96 19.31 -13.16 -26.72
CA ILE A 96 19.66 -12.18 -27.76
C ILE A 96 21.17 -12.17 -28.01
N ARG A 97 21.98 -12.21 -26.95
CA ARG A 97 23.45 -12.26 -27.06
C ARG A 97 23.92 -13.50 -27.82
N GLU A 98 23.40 -14.68 -27.48
CA GLU A 98 23.78 -15.93 -28.16
C GLU A 98 23.42 -15.93 -29.65
N LEU A 99 22.26 -15.37 -30.01
CA LEU A 99 21.83 -15.24 -31.40
C LEU A 99 22.73 -14.27 -32.18
N LEU A 100 23.13 -13.16 -31.56
CA LEU A 100 24.04 -12.19 -32.17
C LEU A 100 25.46 -12.77 -32.33
N GLU A 101 25.99 -13.49 -31.34
CA GLU A 101 27.29 -14.16 -31.44
C GLU A 101 27.30 -15.25 -32.52
N LYS A 102 26.19 -15.97 -32.72
CA LYS A 102 26.04 -16.94 -33.81
C LYS A 102 25.89 -16.28 -35.19
N SER A 103 25.31 -15.09 -35.25
CA SER A 103 25.12 -14.35 -36.52
C SER A 103 26.37 -13.57 -36.97
N GLN A 104 27.35 -13.34 -36.07
CA GLN A 104 28.62 -12.69 -36.40
C GLN A 104 29.77 -13.67 -36.73
N ARG A 105 29.50 -14.99 -36.73
CA ARG A 105 30.38 -16.02 -37.29
C ARG A 105 29.87 -16.47 -38.65
#